data_AF-A0A2E0X7W1-F1
#
_entry.id   AF-A0A2E0X7W1-F1
#
_cell.length_a   1.000
_cell.length_b   1.000
_cell.length_c   1.000
_cell.angle_alpha   90.00
_cell.angle_beta   90.00
_cell.angle_gamma   90.00
#
_symmetry.space_group_name_H-M   'P 1'
#
loop_
_entity.id
_entity.type
_entity.pdbx_description
1 polymer ?
#
loop_
_entity_poly.entity_id
_entity_poly.type
_entity_poly.pdbx_seq_one_letter_code
_entity_poly.pdbx_strand_id
1 'polypeptide(L)'
;MSSADEIAKEIESLRLDYQSATEGKTFDHFYCPILWEDADVPLCKGHVVNQAIKGSSRKWVVAREDVDAYFGTLVEGPYTTVVNADRPTIDDLLADSALRKKLPPKLQIDGKEYQYYDATVTSSPSHPVVHLRNDNAEIARFAIKCDTNTLPDSAHLEFVVDADFVPEAVGALLKAAHSTMFKVCGYSYVFTAAGIDLARILRDFYRSSQATPKPNRRAAAREYFRKYVGMVAPLGGFTEGLFKGSVDDGRFIFVQGSSGRPYAFGVLIRTGKGMNVVFLPPDHPDSMDTYFGFISNFVKRRFKYHIADFVVGQNGNETVWNVYRNEFEFDPEKSPNDG
;
A
#
# COMPACT_ATOMS: atom_id res chain seq x y z
N MET A 1 30.25 -5.43 -1.60
CA MET A 1 29.53 -6.47 -0.85
C MET A 1 28.41 -6.96 -1.74
N SER A 2 28.29 -8.27 -1.96
CA SER A 2 27.21 -8.81 -2.78
C SER A 2 25.87 -8.69 -2.05
N SER A 3 24.75 -8.76 -2.78
CA SER A 3 23.43 -8.76 -2.14
C SER A 3 23.26 -9.92 -1.15
N ALA A 4 23.91 -11.06 -1.41
CA ALA A 4 23.90 -12.22 -0.53
C ALA A 4 24.66 -11.95 0.77
N ASP A 5 25.82 -11.28 0.69
CA ASP A 5 26.62 -10.90 1.87
C ASP A 5 25.85 -9.93 2.78
N GLU A 6 25.12 -8.98 2.19
CA GLU A 6 24.26 -8.04 2.93
C GLU A 6 23.11 -8.75 3.66
N ILE A 7 22.46 -9.71 3.00
CA ILE A 7 21.40 -10.53 3.59
C ILE A 7 21.97 -11.37 4.74
N ALA A 8 23.09 -12.06 4.52
CA ALA A 8 23.73 -12.90 5.54
C ALA A 8 24.10 -12.08 6.78
N LYS A 9 24.67 -10.88 6.60
CA LYS A 9 24.98 -9.98 7.70
C LYS A 9 23.73 -9.54 8.48
N GLU A 10 22.65 -9.20 7.79
CA GLU A 10 21.40 -8.78 8.44
C GLU A 10 20.75 -9.96 9.19
N ILE A 11 20.83 -11.19 8.68
CA ILE A 11 20.32 -12.40 9.35
C ILE A 11 21.01 -12.62 10.70
N GLU A 12 22.33 -12.46 10.79
CA GLU A 12 23.04 -12.60 12.08
C GLU A 12 22.54 -11.58 13.11
N SER A 13 22.34 -10.34 12.68
CA SER A 13 21.75 -9.30 13.54
C SER A 13 20.33 -9.67 13.98
N LEU A 14 19.51 -10.17 13.05
CA LEU A 14 18.14 -10.60 13.30
C LEU A 14 18.05 -11.82 14.22
N ARG A 15 19.05 -12.70 14.20
CA ARG A 15 19.11 -13.87 15.10
C ARG A 15 19.31 -13.44 16.55
N LEU A 16 20.20 -12.48 16.79
CA LEU A 16 20.42 -11.91 18.12
C LEU A 16 19.17 -11.16 18.62
N ASP A 17 18.54 -10.39 17.74
CA ASP A 17 17.30 -9.68 18.05
C ASP A 17 16.13 -10.63 18.35
N TYR A 18 15.96 -11.70 17.57
CA TYR A 18 15.00 -12.77 17.85
C TYR A 18 15.27 -13.44 19.20
N GLN A 19 16.55 -13.71 19.49
CA GLN A 19 16.96 -14.32 20.76
C GLN A 19 16.61 -13.45 21.95
N SER A 20 16.83 -12.14 21.84
CA SER A 20 16.40 -11.16 22.85
C SER A 20 14.88 -11.17 23.02
N ALA A 21 14.13 -11.10 21.91
CA ALA A 21 12.66 -11.01 21.93
C ALA A 21 11.94 -12.29 22.38
N THR A 22 12.62 -13.43 22.39
CA THR A 22 12.03 -14.74 22.72
C THR A 22 12.63 -15.41 23.95
N GLU A 23 13.30 -14.62 24.79
CA GLU A 23 13.91 -15.08 26.05
C GLU A 23 14.93 -16.23 25.84
N GLY A 24 15.75 -16.10 24.80
CA GLY A 24 16.88 -16.99 24.55
C GLY A 24 16.69 -18.03 23.44
N LYS A 25 15.52 -18.12 22.80
CA LYS A 25 15.32 -19.03 21.65
C LYS A 25 16.03 -18.49 20.42
N THR A 26 16.45 -19.36 19.51
CA THR A 26 17.03 -18.98 18.22
C THR A 26 16.21 -19.56 17.07
N PHE A 27 16.48 -19.09 15.86
CA PHE A 27 16.08 -19.74 14.61
C PHE A 27 17.33 -20.20 13.84
N ASP A 28 17.16 -21.23 13.01
CA ASP A 28 18.22 -21.84 12.23
C ASP A 28 18.43 -21.09 10.91
N HIS A 29 17.34 -20.83 10.18
CA HIS A 29 17.38 -20.21 8.85
C HIS A 29 16.99 -18.73 8.88
N PHE A 30 15.69 -18.45 8.86
CA PHE A 30 15.11 -17.11 8.96
C PHE A 30 13.66 -17.25 9.43
N TYR A 31 13.38 -16.76 10.64
CA TYR A 31 12.02 -16.75 11.17
C TYR A 31 11.17 -15.67 10.49
N CYS A 32 10.38 -16.04 9.49
CA CYS A 32 9.61 -15.07 8.72
C CYS A 32 8.64 -14.28 9.61
N PRO A 33 8.73 -12.94 9.66
CA PRO A 33 7.92 -12.15 10.60
C PRO A 33 6.44 -12.06 10.18
N ILE A 34 6.11 -12.37 8.91
CA ILE A 34 4.72 -12.48 8.43
C ILE A 34 4.15 -13.87 8.72
N LEU A 35 4.89 -14.94 8.38
CA LEU A 35 4.35 -16.30 8.49
C LEU A 35 4.51 -16.93 9.88
N TRP A 36 5.47 -16.42 10.67
CA TRP A 36 5.92 -17.00 11.95
C TRP A 36 6.43 -18.42 11.81
N GLU A 37 7.27 -18.60 10.81
CA GLU A 37 7.87 -19.87 10.46
C GLU A 37 9.34 -19.66 10.19
N ASP A 38 10.18 -20.45 10.84
CA ASP A 38 11.56 -20.66 10.43
C ASP A 38 11.59 -21.72 9.33
N ALA A 39 12.17 -21.38 8.18
CA ALA A 39 12.19 -22.26 7.02
C ALA A 39 13.43 -22.04 6.17
N ASP A 40 13.98 -23.14 5.65
CA ASP A 40 15.05 -23.12 4.64
C ASP A 40 14.46 -22.78 3.26
N VAL A 41 14.36 -21.48 2.97
CA VAL A 41 13.81 -20.98 1.71
C VAL A 41 14.68 -19.84 1.18
N PRO A 42 14.63 -19.58 -0.14
CA PRO A 42 15.31 -18.43 -0.72
C PRO A 42 14.88 -17.11 -0.06
N LEU A 43 15.88 -16.29 0.25
CA LEU A 43 15.71 -14.98 0.87
C LEU A 43 16.03 -13.87 -0.12
N CYS A 44 15.35 -12.74 0.02
CA CYS A 44 15.57 -11.56 -0.81
C CYS A 44 15.65 -10.29 0.05
N LYS A 45 16.04 -9.18 -0.60
CA LYS A 45 15.87 -7.84 -0.05
C LYS A 45 14.44 -7.37 -0.31
N GLY A 46 13.54 -7.68 0.61
CA GLY A 46 12.16 -7.23 0.56
C GLY A 46 12.11 -5.71 0.74
N HIS A 47 11.68 -4.97 -0.27
CA HIS A 47 11.54 -3.52 -0.16
C HIS A 47 10.41 -3.18 0.83
N VAL A 48 10.66 -2.24 1.73
CA VAL A 48 9.64 -1.79 2.70
C VAL A 48 8.47 -1.12 1.96
N VAL A 49 8.79 -0.27 1.00
CA VAL A 49 7.83 0.29 0.03
C VAL A 49 8.30 -0.11 -1.36
N ASN A 50 7.37 -0.52 -2.23
CA ASN A 50 7.73 -0.96 -3.58
C ASN A 50 8.64 0.06 -4.28
N GLN A 51 9.82 -0.40 -4.73
CA GLN A 51 10.83 0.48 -5.31
C GLN A 51 10.42 1.12 -6.64
N ALA A 52 9.43 0.53 -7.34
CA ALA A 52 8.92 1.11 -8.56
C ALA A 52 8.10 2.38 -8.31
N ILE A 53 7.68 2.66 -7.08
CA ILE A 53 7.09 3.95 -6.70
C ILE A 53 8.20 5.00 -6.67
N LYS A 54 8.06 6.06 -7.47
CA LYS A 54 9.04 7.17 -7.49
C LYS A 54 9.02 7.92 -6.16
N GLY A 55 10.18 8.31 -5.64
CA GLY A 55 10.28 9.06 -4.38
C GLY A 55 9.91 8.30 -3.11
N SER A 56 9.67 6.98 -3.18
CA SER A 56 9.53 6.13 -1.99
C SER A 56 10.89 5.81 -1.36
N SER A 57 10.85 5.37 -0.10
CA SER A 57 12.03 4.85 0.60
C SER A 57 12.70 3.72 -0.18
N ARG A 58 14.03 3.65 -0.10
CA ARG A 58 14.85 2.54 -0.65
C ARG A 58 15.28 1.55 0.43
N LYS A 59 14.76 1.69 1.65
CA LYS A 59 15.00 0.76 2.75
C LYS A 59 14.41 -0.61 2.44
N TRP A 60 15.07 -1.63 2.95
CA TRP A 60 14.70 -3.03 2.75
C TRP A 60 14.86 -3.80 4.07
N VAL A 61 14.20 -4.95 4.13
CA VAL A 61 14.30 -5.96 5.20
C VAL A 61 14.65 -7.31 4.57
N VAL A 62 15.25 -8.22 5.34
CA VAL A 62 15.32 -9.62 4.92
C VAL A 62 13.90 -10.17 4.85
N ALA A 63 13.56 -10.80 3.74
CA ALA A 63 12.25 -11.40 3.52
C ALA A 63 12.40 -12.75 2.82
N ARG A 64 11.40 -13.63 2.98
CA ARG A 64 11.30 -14.80 2.12
C ARG A 64 10.92 -14.37 0.71
N GLU A 65 11.61 -14.89 -0.30
CA GLU A 65 11.39 -14.53 -1.69
C GLU A 65 9.96 -14.87 -2.16
N ASP A 66 9.41 -16.01 -1.73
CA ASP A 66 8.06 -16.45 -2.08
C ASP A 66 6.98 -15.50 -1.54
N VAL A 67 7.13 -15.03 -0.29
CA VAL A 67 6.22 -14.08 0.34
C VAL A 67 6.32 -12.70 -0.31
N ASP A 68 7.52 -12.15 -0.46
CA ASP A 68 7.70 -10.80 -1.04
C ASP A 68 7.25 -10.76 -2.51
N ALA A 69 7.61 -11.77 -3.32
CA ALA A 69 7.16 -11.87 -4.71
C ALA A 69 5.64 -11.99 -4.82
N TYR A 70 5.00 -12.69 -3.88
CA TYR A 70 3.55 -12.83 -3.84
C TYR A 70 2.85 -11.48 -3.67
N PHE A 71 3.19 -10.74 -2.63
CA PHE A 71 2.63 -9.41 -2.38
C PHE A 71 3.02 -8.40 -3.46
N GLY A 72 4.29 -8.42 -3.89
CA GLY A 72 4.82 -7.56 -4.94
C GLY A 72 4.04 -7.66 -6.25
N THR A 73 3.73 -8.89 -6.67
CA THR A 73 3.00 -9.13 -7.93
C THR A 73 1.50 -8.89 -7.80
N LEU A 74 0.89 -9.37 -6.71
CA LEU A 74 -0.56 -9.43 -6.59
C LEU A 74 -1.18 -8.13 -6.07
N VAL A 75 -0.50 -7.47 -5.14
CA VAL A 75 -1.04 -6.36 -4.35
C VAL A 75 -0.30 -5.06 -4.67
N GLU A 76 1.02 -5.05 -4.53
CA GLU A 76 1.81 -3.83 -4.71
C GLU A 76 1.88 -3.37 -6.18
N GLY A 77 1.88 -4.30 -7.15
CA GLY A 77 1.96 -3.99 -8.58
C GLY A 77 0.79 -3.13 -9.09
N PRO A 78 -0.48 -3.52 -8.86
CA PRO A 78 -1.64 -2.68 -9.17
C PRO A 78 -1.59 -1.33 -8.45
N TYR A 79 -1.28 -1.31 -7.15
CA TYR A 79 -1.20 -0.06 -6.39
C TYR A 79 -0.12 0.89 -6.94
N THR A 80 1.07 0.36 -7.23
CA THR A 80 2.18 1.12 -7.84
C THR A 80 1.78 1.74 -9.18
N THR A 81 0.98 1.04 -9.97
CA THR A 81 0.47 1.57 -11.24
C THR A 81 -0.33 2.84 -11.01
N VAL A 82 -1.24 2.84 -10.05
CA VAL A 82 -2.08 3.99 -9.74
C VAL A 82 -1.27 5.15 -9.18
N VAL A 83 -0.37 4.87 -8.22
CA VAL A 83 0.46 5.90 -7.60
C VAL A 83 1.37 6.57 -8.63
N ASN A 84 2.00 5.80 -9.51
CA ASN A 84 2.91 6.34 -10.53
C ASN A 84 2.19 7.04 -11.68
N ALA A 85 0.91 6.73 -11.91
CA ALA A 85 0.12 7.44 -12.90
C ALA A 85 -0.16 8.89 -12.46
N ASP A 86 -0.01 9.22 -11.16
CA ASP A 86 -0.08 10.57 -10.59
C ASP A 86 -1.30 11.38 -11.06
N ARG A 87 -2.51 10.82 -10.85
CA ARG A 87 -3.79 11.38 -11.33
C ARG A 87 -3.74 11.67 -12.84
N PRO A 88 -3.55 10.64 -13.68
CA PRO A 88 -3.44 10.84 -15.12
C PRO A 88 -4.73 11.50 -15.62
N THR A 89 -4.61 12.46 -16.52
CA THR A 89 -5.77 12.88 -17.30
C THR A 89 -6.26 11.72 -18.16
N ILE A 90 -7.51 11.77 -18.62
CA ILE A 90 -7.99 10.75 -19.54
C ILE A 90 -7.14 10.71 -20.82
N ASP A 91 -6.61 11.86 -21.25
CA ASP A 91 -5.71 11.96 -22.40
C ASP A 91 -4.39 11.24 -22.15
N ASP A 92 -3.77 11.41 -20.98
CA ASP A 92 -2.54 10.69 -20.60
C ASP A 92 -2.76 9.17 -20.64
N LEU A 93 -3.89 8.73 -20.08
CA LEU A 93 -4.28 7.32 -20.11
C LEU A 93 -4.47 6.84 -21.55
N LEU A 94 -5.21 7.59 -22.36
CA LEU A 94 -5.54 7.22 -23.73
C LEU A 94 -4.34 7.30 -24.67
N ALA A 95 -3.31 8.08 -24.36
CA ALA A 95 -2.05 8.13 -25.10
C ALA A 95 -1.12 6.94 -24.75
N ASP A 96 -1.00 6.59 -23.47
CA ASP A 96 -0.05 5.55 -23.02
C ASP A 96 -0.63 4.13 -23.10
N SER A 97 -0.21 3.36 -24.11
CA SER A 97 -0.68 1.97 -24.31
C SER A 97 -0.33 1.02 -23.17
N ALA A 98 0.77 1.27 -22.44
CA ALA A 98 1.16 0.46 -21.30
C ALA A 98 0.27 0.79 -20.10
N LEU A 99 -0.09 2.06 -19.90
CA LEU A 99 -1.02 2.47 -18.86
C LEU A 99 -2.45 1.97 -19.13
N ARG A 100 -2.96 2.07 -20.37
CA ARG A 100 -4.27 1.49 -20.77
C ARG A 100 -4.37 0.00 -20.46
N LYS A 101 -3.30 -0.76 -20.67
CA LYS A 101 -3.30 -2.21 -20.38
C LYS A 101 -3.46 -2.50 -18.89
N LYS A 102 -3.01 -1.59 -18.02
CA LYS A 102 -3.09 -1.75 -16.56
C LYS A 102 -4.34 -1.10 -15.96
N LEU A 103 -4.81 -0.02 -16.57
CA LEU A 103 -6.01 0.75 -16.22
C LEU A 103 -6.94 0.80 -17.44
N PRO A 104 -7.56 -0.33 -17.85
CA PRO A 104 -8.36 -0.37 -19.07
C PRO A 104 -9.59 0.52 -18.92
N PRO A 105 -9.73 1.59 -19.73
CA PRO A 105 -10.95 2.38 -19.71
C PRO A 105 -12.09 1.56 -20.36
N LYS A 106 -13.30 1.77 -19.87
CA LYS A 106 -14.53 1.31 -20.50
C LYS A 106 -14.97 2.38 -21.49
N LEU A 107 -15.30 1.99 -22.71
CA LEU A 107 -15.92 2.88 -23.67
C LEU A 107 -17.44 2.82 -23.46
N GLN A 108 -18.07 3.96 -23.23
CA GLN A 108 -19.51 4.09 -23.12
C GLN A 108 -20.03 5.06 -24.19
N ILE A 109 -21.22 4.77 -24.74
CA ILE A 109 -21.96 5.67 -25.61
C ILE A 109 -23.42 5.63 -25.13
N ASP A 110 -23.98 6.78 -24.78
CA ASP A 110 -25.33 6.87 -24.17
C ASP A 110 -25.49 5.96 -22.93
N GLY A 111 -24.44 5.85 -22.11
CA GLY A 111 -24.42 5.00 -20.91
C GLY A 111 -24.31 3.49 -21.18
N LYS A 112 -24.23 3.06 -22.44
CA LYS A 112 -24.04 1.65 -22.81
C LYS A 112 -22.57 1.35 -23.07
N GLU A 113 -22.04 0.29 -22.47
CA GLU A 113 -20.65 -0.14 -22.66
C GLU A 113 -20.44 -0.84 -24.02
N TYR A 114 -19.36 -0.46 -24.71
CA TYR A 114 -18.92 -1.04 -25.98
C TYR A 114 -17.52 -1.62 -25.86
N GLN A 115 -17.30 -2.79 -26.48
CA GLN A 115 -15.95 -3.31 -26.67
C GLN A 115 -15.23 -2.50 -27.75
N TYR A 116 -13.93 -2.27 -27.57
CA TYR A 116 -13.10 -1.62 -28.57
C TYR A 116 -11.70 -2.23 -28.61
N TYR A 117 -10.93 -1.89 -29.64
CA TYR A 117 -9.52 -2.25 -29.76
C TYR A 117 -8.72 -1.12 -30.40
N ASP A 118 -7.41 -1.14 -30.19
CA ASP A 118 -6.48 -0.17 -30.77
C ASP A 118 -6.41 -0.36 -32.30
N ALA A 119 -6.87 0.63 -33.04
CA ALA A 119 -6.95 0.57 -34.50
C ALA A 119 -5.57 0.74 -35.16
N THR A 120 -4.52 1.11 -34.42
CA THR A 120 -3.15 1.15 -34.94
C THR A 120 -2.58 -0.23 -35.21
N VAL A 121 -3.11 -1.26 -34.56
CA VAL A 121 -2.63 -2.65 -34.67
C VAL A 121 -3.12 -3.33 -35.95
N THR A 122 -4.16 -2.82 -36.60
CA THR A 122 -4.76 -3.42 -37.79
C THR A 122 -4.81 -2.40 -38.93
N SER A 123 -4.17 -2.71 -40.07
CA SER A 123 -4.16 -1.83 -41.24
C SER A 123 -5.53 -1.65 -41.91
N SER A 124 -6.49 -2.53 -41.63
CA SER A 124 -7.86 -2.48 -42.16
C SER A 124 -8.89 -2.94 -41.11
N PRO A 125 -9.27 -2.07 -40.15
CA PRO A 125 -10.29 -2.39 -39.16
C PRO A 125 -11.64 -2.69 -39.84
N SER A 126 -12.29 -3.79 -39.47
CA SER A 126 -13.62 -4.16 -39.97
C SER A 126 -14.78 -3.41 -39.27
N HIS A 127 -14.45 -2.55 -38.31
CA HIS A 127 -15.39 -1.86 -37.44
C HIS A 127 -15.21 -0.34 -37.52
N PRO A 128 -16.22 0.46 -37.12
CA PRO A 128 -16.11 1.92 -37.09
C PRO A 128 -14.93 2.39 -36.26
N VAL A 129 -14.20 3.35 -36.80
CA VAL A 129 -12.97 3.88 -36.19
C VAL A 129 -13.24 5.28 -35.66
N VAL A 130 -12.97 5.48 -34.37
CA VAL A 130 -13.02 6.77 -33.70
C VAL A 130 -11.59 7.29 -33.52
N HIS A 131 -11.40 8.54 -33.94
CA HIS A 131 -10.16 9.29 -33.78
C HIS A 131 -10.33 10.26 -32.62
N LEU A 132 -9.55 10.08 -31.55
CA LEU A 132 -9.56 11.00 -30.42
C LEU A 132 -8.47 12.03 -30.61
N ARG A 133 -8.83 13.30 -30.49
CA ARG A 133 -7.93 14.44 -30.72
C ARG A 133 -7.99 15.44 -29.57
N ASN A 134 -6.85 16.00 -29.21
CA ASN A 134 -6.71 17.15 -28.33
C ASN A 134 -5.89 18.22 -29.07
N ASP A 135 -6.40 19.45 -29.14
CA ASP A 135 -5.76 20.59 -29.81
C ASP A 135 -5.19 20.28 -31.21
N ASN A 136 -5.95 19.50 -32.00
CA ASN A 136 -5.61 18.97 -33.33
C ASN A 136 -4.56 17.85 -33.41
N ALA A 137 -3.96 17.44 -32.29
CA ALA A 137 -3.12 16.25 -32.22
C ALA A 137 -3.98 14.99 -32.00
N GLU A 138 -3.71 13.92 -32.74
CA GLU A 138 -4.32 12.61 -32.48
C GLU A 138 -3.70 11.97 -31.23
N ILE A 139 -4.53 11.68 -30.24
CA ILE A 139 -4.12 11.05 -28.98
C ILE A 139 -4.22 9.53 -29.11
N ALA A 140 -5.31 9.05 -29.71
CA ALA A 140 -5.60 7.65 -29.84
C ALA A 140 -6.56 7.35 -30.99
N ARG A 141 -6.51 6.11 -31.48
CA ARG A 141 -7.36 5.63 -32.56
C ARG A 141 -7.95 4.28 -32.17
N PHE A 142 -9.27 4.20 -32.04
CA PHE A 142 -9.95 3.00 -31.58
C PHE A 142 -10.97 2.52 -32.59
N ALA A 143 -11.05 1.20 -32.76
CA ALA A 143 -12.11 0.55 -33.50
C ALA A 143 -13.14 0.00 -32.51
N ILE A 144 -14.40 0.41 -32.66
CA ILE A 144 -15.50 0.06 -31.75
C ILE A 144 -16.22 -1.15 -32.31
N LYS A 145 -16.33 -2.25 -31.55
CA LYS A 145 -16.96 -3.49 -32.02
C LYS A 145 -18.48 -3.36 -32.11
N CYS A 146 -18.94 -2.69 -33.16
CA CYS A 146 -20.35 -2.53 -33.54
C CYS A 146 -20.49 -2.50 -35.07
N ASP A 147 -21.70 -2.67 -35.57
CA ASP A 147 -22.01 -2.48 -36.99
C ASP A 147 -21.93 -0.98 -37.34
N THR A 148 -21.37 -0.64 -38.49
CA THR A 148 -21.24 0.73 -39.00
C THR A 148 -22.56 1.48 -39.07
N ASN A 149 -23.68 0.79 -39.32
CA ASN A 149 -25.00 1.39 -39.37
C ASN A 149 -25.63 1.60 -37.98
N THR A 150 -24.96 1.13 -36.93
CA THR A 150 -25.46 1.13 -35.54
C THR A 150 -24.60 1.97 -34.59
N LEU A 151 -23.58 2.65 -35.11
CA LEU A 151 -22.77 3.54 -34.30
C LEU A 151 -23.66 4.71 -33.84
N PRO A 152 -23.92 4.86 -32.53
CA PRO A 152 -24.69 5.98 -32.03
C PRO A 152 -23.91 7.29 -32.26
N ASP A 153 -24.59 8.42 -32.11
CA ASP A 153 -23.94 9.72 -32.20
C ASP A 153 -22.76 9.80 -31.21
N SER A 154 -21.58 10.14 -31.73
CA SER A 154 -20.36 10.30 -30.94
C SER A 154 -20.43 11.45 -29.92
N ALA A 155 -21.47 12.29 -29.98
CA ALA A 155 -21.70 13.38 -29.03
C ALA A 155 -21.77 12.93 -27.55
N HIS A 156 -22.07 11.66 -27.29
CA HIS A 156 -22.17 11.06 -25.94
C HIS A 156 -21.11 9.98 -25.68
N LEU A 157 -20.00 10.01 -26.42
CA LEU A 157 -18.90 9.08 -26.23
C LEU A 157 -18.10 9.44 -24.97
N GLU A 158 -18.00 8.47 -24.05
CA GLU A 158 -17.29 8.63 -22.79
C GLU A 158 -16.29 7.49 -22.59
N PHE A 159 -15.09 7.81 -22.11
CA PHE A 159 -14.16 6.82 -21.57
C PHE A 159 -14.21 6.87 -20.05
N VAL A 160 -14.66 5.78 -19.44
CA VAL A 160 -14.83 5.66 -17.99
C VAL A 160 -13.77 4.72 -17.43
N VAL A 161 -12.96 5.21 -16.50
CA VAL A 161 -12.00 4.38 -15.76
C VAL A 161 -12.63 3.99 -14.43
N ASP A 162 -13.34 2.87 -14.44
CA ASP A 162 -13.98 2.30 -13.26
C ASP A 162 -13.08 1.22 -12.65
N ALA A 163 -12.12 1.67 -11.84
CA ALA A 163 -11.16 0.78 -11.20
C ALA A 163 -10.95 1.17 -9.73
N ASP A 164 -11.51 0.35 -8.84
CA ASP A 164 -11.25 0.42 -7.40
C ASP A 164 -9.93 -0.29 -7.07
N PHE A 165 -8.93 0.50 -6.66
CA PHE A 165 -7.63 0.02 -6.16
C PHE A 165 -7.45 0.22 -4.66
N VAL A 166 -8.50 0.62 -3.95
CA VAL A 166 -8.44 0.82 -2.50
C VAL A 166 -7.99 -0.46 -1.80
N PRO A 167 -8.51 -1.66 -2.11
CA PRO A 167 -8.05 -2.87 -1.45
C PRO A 167 -6.57 -3.21 -1.71
N GLU A 168 -6.08 -3.04 -2.93
CA GLU A 168 -4.67 -3.23 -3.26
C GLU A 168 -3.78 -2.20 -2.56
N ALA A 169 -4.22 -0.95 -2.46
CA ALA A 169 -3.55 0.08 -1.68
C ALA A 169 -3.47 -0.30 -0.20
N VAL A 170 -4.59 -0.77 0.39
CA VAL A 170 -4.66 -1.22 1.78
C VAL A 170 -3.67 -2.37 2.02
N GLY A 171 -3.72 -3.42 1.20
CA GLY A 171 -2.79 -4.55 1.35
C GLY A 171 -1.32 -4.15 1.22
N ALA A 172 -0.99 -3.28 0.25
CA ALA A 172 0.37 -2.80 0.04
C ALA A 172 0.86 -1.95 1.22
N LEU A 173 0.00 -1.06 1.73
CA LEU A 173 0.32 -0.19 2.86
C LEU A 173 0.42 -0.97 4.17
N LEU A 174 -0.44 -1.97 4.41
CA LEU A 174 -0.33 -2.87 5.57
C LEU A 174 0.98 -3.65 5.56
N LYS A 175 1.39 -4.21 4.41
CA LYS A 175 2.71 -4.84 4.27
C LYS A 175 3.83 -3.84 4.53
N ALA A 176 3.76 -2.65 3.96
CA ALA A 176 4.76 -1.62 4.16
C ALA A 176 4.86 -1.19 5.62
N ALA A 177 3.75 -1.05 6.34
CA ALA A 177 3.73 -0.74 7.77
C ALA A 177 4.35 -1.86 8.60
N HIS A 178 4.02 -3.12 8.30
CA HIS A 178 4.63 -4.28 8.95
C HIS A 178 6.15 -4.33 8.74
N SER A 179 6.60 -4.17 7.49
CA SER A 179 8.03 -4.13 7.15
C SER A 179 8.73 -2.91 7.75
N THR A 180 8.04 -1.76 7.86
CA THR A 180 8.59 -0.57 8.52
C THR A 180 8.84 -0.86 9.99
N MET A 181 7.84 -1.38 10.69
CA MET A 181 7.95 -1.70 12.11
C MET A 181 8.99 -2.80 12.38
N PHE A 182 9.05 -3.84 11.54
CA PHE A 182 10.09 -4.84 11.63
C PHE A 182 11.49 -4.24 11.39
N LYS A 183 11.64 -3.31 10.44
CA LYS A 183 12.93 -2.66 10.20
C LYS A 183 13.38 -1.78 11.37
N VAL A 184 12.44 -1.13 12.05
CA VAL A 184 12.72 -0.17 13.12
C VAL A 184 12.90 -0.87 14.47
N CYS A 185 12.05 -1.86 14.77
CA CYS A 185 11.97 -2.50 16.09
C CYS A 185 12.41 -3.98 16.09
N GLY A 186 12.64 -4.59 14.94
CA GLY A 186 12.98 -6.02 14.86
C GLY A 186 11.85 -6.94 15.32
N TYR A 187 12.21 -8.10 15.87
CA TYR A 187 11.32 -9.10 16.43
C TYR A 187 10.66 -8.67 17.73
N SER A 188 11.21 -7.69 18.44
CA SER A 188 10.52 -7.12 19.61
C SER A 188 9.12 -6.61 19.22
N TYR A 189 8.98 -6.03 18.02
CA TYR A 189 7.69 -5.65 17.43
C TYR A 189 6.86 -6.85 16.97
N VAL A 190 7.47 -7.86 16.35
CA VAL A 190 6.75 -9.01 15.75
C VAL A 190 5.89 -9.72 16.79
N PHE A 191 6.34 -9.74 18.04
CA PHE A 191 5.65 -10.38 19.16
C PHE A 191 4.75 -9.43 19.98
N THR A 192 4.58 -8.17 19.59
CA THR A 192 3.59 -7.27 20.20
C THR A 192 2.18 -7.56 19.68
N ALA A 193 1.14 -6.98 20.30
CA ALA A 193 -0.23 -7.17 19.83
C ALA A 193 -0.41 -6.61 18.41
N ALA A 194 0.23 -5.48 18.10
CA ALA A 194 0.27 -4.88 16.77
C ALA A 194 0.98 -5.76 15.74
N GLY A 195 2.16 -6.30 16.06
CA GLY A 195 2.88 -7.23 15.19
C GLY A 195 2.07 -8.49 14.93
N ILE A 196 1.45 -9.03 15.98
CA ILE A 196 0.60 -10.22 15.93
C ILE A 196 -0.59 -10.03 14.98
N ASP A 197 -1.33 -8.95 15.15
CA ASP A 197 -2.54 -8.71 14.36
C ASP A 197 -2.21 -8.45 12.89
N LEU A 198 -1.21 -7.61 12.61
CA LEU A 198 -0.87 -7.24 11.24
C LEU A 198 -0.25 -8.42 10.46
N ALA A 199 0.65 -9.19 11.08
CA ALA A 199 1.18 -10.39 10.45
C ALA A 199 0.08 -11.43 10.21
N ARG A 200 -0.88 -11.59 11.14
CA ARG A 200 -2.05 -12.46 10.93
C ARG A 200 -2.85 -12.04 9.71
N ILE A 201 -3.16 -10.75 9.56
CA ILE A 201 -3.91 -10.23 8.38
C ILE A 201 -3.19 -10.61 7.08
N LEU A 202 -1.87 -10.38 7.01
CA LEU A 202 -1.06 -10.66 5.83
C LEU A 202 -0.90 -12.17 5.57
N ARG A 203 -0.63 -12.95 6.61
CA ARG A 203 -0.47 -14.41 6.55
C ARG A 203 -1.76 -15.11 6.13
N ASP A 204 -2.89 -14.73 6.71
CA ASP A 204 -4.17 -15.36 6.43
C ASP A 204 -4.57 -15.09 4.98
N PHE A 205 -4.28 -13.90 4.45
CA PHE A 205 -4.40 -13.63 3.02
C PHE A 205 -3.48 -14.54 2.21
N TYR A 206 -2.17 -14.55 2.51
CA TYR A 206 -1.19 -15.36 1.78
C TYR A 206 -1.61 -16.82 1.70
N ARG A 207 -1.92 -17.45 2.84
CA ARG A 207 -2.30 -18.86 2.92
C ARG A 207 -3.62 -19.16 2.22
N SER A 208 -4.66 -18.36 2.44
CA SER A 208 -5.98 -18.62 1.84
C SER A 208 -6.00 -18.42 0.32
N SER A 209 -5.23 -17.45 -0.19
CA SER A 209 -5.23 -17.11 -1.62
C SER A 209 -4.22 -17.90 -2.44
N GLN A 210 -3.26 -18.61 -1.83
CA GLN A 210 -2.37 -19.53 -2.54
C GLN A 210 -3.11 -20.63 -3.29
N ALA A 211 -4.15 -21.21 -2.67
CA ALA A 211 -4.99 -22.23 -3.30
C ALA A 211 -5.87 -21.69 -4.44
N THR A 212 -6.04 -20.37 -4.53
CA THR A 212 -6.87 -19.74 -5.55
C THR A 212 -6.13 -19.71 -6.90
N PRO A 213 -6.78 -20.07 -8.03
CA PRO A 213 -6.18 -19.93 -9.36
C PRO A 213 -5.70 -18.51 -9.64
N LYS A 214 -4.54 -18.35 -10.29
CA LYS A 214 -3.91 -17.04 -10.56
C LYS A 214 -4.86 -15.97 -11.13
N PRO A 215 -5.78 -16.27 -12.07
CA PRO A 215 -6.74 -15.27 -12.58
C PRO A 215 -7.66 -14.69 -11.51
N ASN A 216 -7.98 -15.47 -10.46
CA ASN A 216 -8.96 -15.11 -9.44
C ASN A 216 -8.31 -14.49 -8.18
N ARG A 217 -6.99 -14.61 -8.02
CA ARG A 217 -6.28 -14.10 -6.84
C ARG A 217 -6.47 -12.59 -6.63
N ARG A 218 -6.59 -11.81 -7.71
CA ARG A 218 -6.82 -10.36 -7.61
C ARG A 218 -8.21 -10.03 -7.04
N ALA A 219 -9.24 -10.75 -7.49
CA ALA A 219 -10.58 -10.59 -6.92
C ALA A 219 -10.59 -10.98 -5.43
N ALA A 220 -9.91 -12.07 -5.07
CA ALA A 220 -9.76 -12.49 -3.68
C ALA A 220 -9.01 -11.43 -2.84
N ALA A 221 -7.94 -10.81 -3.38
CA ALA A 221 -7.24 -9.71 -2.72
C ALA A 221 -8.18 -8.53 -2.43
N ARG A 222 -9.01 -8.17 -3.42
CA ARG A 222 -9.96 -7.07 -3.28
C ARG A 222 -10.99 -7.31 -2.18
N GLU A 223 -11.60 -8.48 -2.19
CA GLU A 223 -12.58 -8.87 -1.18
C GLU A 223 -11.95 -8.94 0.22
N TYR A 224 -10.75 -9.50 0.32
CA TYR A 224 -10.06 -9.67 1.59
C TYR A 224 -9.64 -8.33 2.21
N PHE A 225 -8.92 -7.48 1.46
CA PHE A 225 -8.34 -6.25 2.01
C PHE A 225 -9.35 -5.13 2.23
N ARG A 226 -10.50 -5.14 1.55
CA ARG A 226 -11.56 -4.15 1.75
C ARG A 226 -12.02 -4.04 3.22
N LYS A 227 -11.96 -5.14 3.97
CA LYS A 227 -12.33 -5.20 5.39
C LYS A 227 -11.41 -4.36 6.29
N TYR A 228 -10.21 -4.03 5.81
CA TYR A 228 -9.19 -3.31 6.57
C TYR A 228 -8.99 -1.87 6.09
N VAL A 229 -9.90 -1.34 5.26
CA VAL A 229 -9.80 0.05 4.75
C VAL A 229 -9.71 1.08 5.87
N GLY A 230 -10.38 0.84 7.00
CA GLY A 230 -10.35 1.71 8.17
C GLY A 230 -8.99 1.81 8.87
N MET A 231 -8.06 0.90 8.59
CA MET A 231 -6.69 0.96 9.14
C MET A 231 -5.79 1.92 8.37
N VAL A 232 -6.21 2.40 7.19
CA VAL A 232 -5.35 3.16 6.29
C VAL A 232 -5.98 4.50 5.96
N ALA A 233 -5.18 5.56 6.02
CA ALA A 233 -5.64 6.89 5.68
C ALA A 233 -4.62 7.64 4.82
N PRO A 234 -5.05 8.25 3.70
CA PRO A 234 -4.22 9.23 3.00
C PRO A 234 -4.16 10.51 3.85
N LEU A 235 -2.96 10.96 4.20
CA LEU A 235 -2.77 12.24 4.89
C LEU A 235 -2.67 13.42 3.91
N GLY A 236 -2.53 13.15 2.61
CA GLY A 236 -2.44 14.19 1.58
C GLY A 236 -1.25 15.14 1.78
N GLY A 237 -1.44 16.39 1.37
CA GLY A 237 -0.43 17.47 1.45
C GLY A 237 -0.16 17.99 2.87
N PHE A 238 -0.99 17.63 3.85
CA PHE A 238 -0.86 18.06 5.25
C PHE A 238 0.54 17.82 5.84
N THR A 239 1.23 16.81 5.32
CA THR A 239 2.52 16.33 5.84
C THR A 239 3.73 16.78 5.03
N GLU A 240 3.54 17.62 4.01
CA GLU A 240 4.65 18.08 3.16
C GLU A 240 5.72 18.80 3.99
N GLY A 241 6.97 18.35 3.84
CA GLY A 241 8.12 18.87 4.58
C GLY A 241 8.27 18.41 6.04
N LEU A 242 7.19 17.93 6.69
CA LEU A 242 7.25 17.52 8.10
C LEU A 242 7.81 16.11 8.32
N PHE A 243 7.50 15.19 7.40
CA PHE A 243 7.85 13.77 7.52
C PHE A 243 8.51 13.25 6.25
N LYS A 244 9.47 12.35 6.37
CA LYS A 244 10.03 11.59 5.24
C LYS A 244 9.33 10.24 5.09
N GLY A 245 8.76 9.73 6.18
CA GLY A 245 8.14 8.41 6.29
C GLY A 245 8.84 7.65 7.43
N SER A 246 8.08 6.88 8.22
CA SER A 246 8.55 6.32 9.49
C SER A 246 9.82 5.48 9.37
N VAL A 247 10.00 4.77 8.24
CA VAL A 247 11.20 3.96 7.99
C VAL A 247 12.46 4.82 7.74
N ASP A 248 12.29 6.06 7.30
CA ASP A 248 13.39 6.95 6.92
C ASP A 248 13.78 7.91 8.04
N ASP A 249 12.82 8.40 8.83
CA ASP A 249 13.05 9.39 9.89
C ASP A 249 12.72 8.90 11.30
N GLY A 250 12.22 7.68 11.47
CA GLY A 250 11.86 7.13 12.77
C GLY A 250 10.68 7.84 13.43
N ARG A 251 9.89 8.63 12.68
CA ARG A 251 8.74 9.36 13.22
C ARG A 251 7.45 8.60 13.04
N PHE A 252 6.61 8.65 14.06
CA PHE A 252 5.32 7.98 14.09
C PHE A 252 4.27 8.92 14.68
N ILE A 253 2.99 8.54 14.54
CA ILE A 253 1.91 9.27 15.19
C ILE A 253 1.20 8.42 16.24
N PHE A 254 0.76 9.05 17.32
CA PHE A 254 -0.04 8.42 18.36
C PHE A 254 -1.39 9.10 18.43
N VAL A 255 -2.46 8.33 18.32
CA VAL A 255 -3.82 8.85 18.43
C VAL A 255 -4.30 8.70 19.87
N GLN A 256 -4.72 9.80 20.49
CA GLN A 256 -5.12 9.83 21.90
C GLN A 256 -6.61 10.09 22.05
N GLY A 257 -7.21 9.40 23.03
CA GLY A 257 -8.59 9.63 23.43
C GLY A 257 -8.70 10.75 24.45
N SER A 258 -9.93 11.06 24.87
CA SER A 258 -10.20 12.04 25.94
C SER A 258 -9.56 11.68 27.28
N SER A 259 -9.21 10.41 27.50
CA SER A 259 -8.47 9.94 28.67
C SER A 259 -6.97 10.28 28.65
N GLY A 260 -6.46 10.83 27.55
CA GLY A 260 -5.03 11.08 27.32
C GLY A 260 -4.21 9.82 27.03
N ARG A 261 -4.82 8.62 27.07
CA ARG A 261 -4.14 7.37 26.70
C ARG A 261 -4.17 7.18 25.19
N PRO A 262 -3.07 6.71 24.57
CA PRO A 262 -3.07 6.34 23.17
C PRO A 262 -3.95 5.12 22.94
N TYR A 263 -4.75 5.15 21.87
CA TYR A 263 -5.57 4.02 21.43
C TYR A 263 -5.26 3.57 20.00
N ALA A 264 -4.41 4.29 19.26
CA ALA A 264 -3.89 3.82 17.98
C ALA A 264 -2.49 4.36 17.75
N PHE A 265 -1.70 3.59 17.02
CA PHE A 265 -0.34 3.94 16.63
C PHE A 265 -0.25 4.00 15.10
N GLY A 266 0.19 5.12 14.54
CA GLY A 266 0.21 5.35 13.11
C GLY A 266 1.62 5.27 12.51
N VAL A 267 1.79 4.37 11.54
CA VAL A 267 2.99 4.24 10.73
C VAL A 267 2.86 5.06 9.44
N LEU A 268 3.76 6.00 9.23
CA LEU A 268 3.77 6.93 8.09
C LEU A 268 4.48 6.30 6.89
N ILE A 269 3.76 6.11 5.79
CA ILE A 269 4.25 5.48 4.57
C ILE A 269 4.17 6.46 3.40
N ARG A 270 5.33 6.91 2.93
CA ARG A 270 5.45 7.77 1.74
C ARG A 270 5.34 6.95 0.45
N THR A 271 4.40 7.32 -0.41
CA THR A 271 4.19 6.70 -1.73
C THR A 271 4.06 7.78 -2.79
N GLY A 272 5.14 8.06 -3.51
CA GLY A 272 5.17 9.20 -4.42
C GLY A 272 5.23 10.51 -3.67
N LYS A 273 4.39 11.46 -4.09
CA LYS A 273 4.20 12.74 -3.41
C LYS A 273 3.33 12.60 -2.15
N GLY A 274 2.49 11.57 -2.09
CA GLY A 274 1.55 11.34 -1.00
C GLY A 274 2.18 10.71 0.23
N MET A 275 1.65 11.07 1.40
CA MET A 275 1.86 10.36 2.66
C MET A 275 0.58 9.62 3.03
N ASN A 276 0.74 8.38 3.48
CA ASN A 276 -0.34 7.59 4.06
C ASN A 276 0.03 7.26 5.50
N VAL A 277 -0.98 6.98 6.32
CA VAL A 277 -0.79 6.39 7.64
C VAL A 277 -1.50 5.06 7.73
N VAL A 278 -0.85 4.09 8.35
CA VAL A 278 -1.44 2.82 8.75
C VAL A 278 -1.55 2.79 10.27
N PHE A 279 -2.78 2.72 10.76
CA PHE A 279 -3.09 2.61 12.18
C PHE A 279 -2.99 1.16 12.64
N LEU A 280 -2.22 0.95 13.68
CA LEU A 280 -2.00 -0.31 14.36
C LEU A 280 -2.68 -0.28 15.73
N PRO A 281 -3.13 -1.44 16.23
CA PRO A 281 -3.71 -1.53 17.55
C PRO A 281 -2.65 -1.20 18.62
N PRO A 282 -3.07 -0.69 19.79
CA PRO A 282 -2.18 -0.47 20.93
C PRO A 282 -1.86 -1.80 21.62
N ASP A 283 -0.77 -1.84 22.39
CA ASP A 283 -0.41 -3.01 23.21
C ASP A 283 -1.18 -3.10 24.54
N HIS A 284 -2.18 -2.25 24.73
CA HIS A 284 -3.00 -2.21 25.94
C HIS A 284 -4.42 -2.72 25.66
N PRO A 285 -4.85 -3.82 26.31
CA PRO A 285 -6.18 -4.40 26.10
C PRO A 285 -7.32 -3.39 26.29
N ASP A 286 -7.21 -2.49 27.28
CA ASP A 286 -8.22 -1.49 27.62
C ASP A 286 -8.52 -0.49 26.48
N SER A 287 -7.60 -0.35 25.52
CA SER A 287 -7.75 0.56 24.38
C SER A 287 -8.26 -0.12 23.10
N MET A 288 -8.39 -1.46 23.08
CA MET A 288 -8.73 -2.21 21.88
C MET A 288 -10.13 -1.92 21.36
N ASP A 289 -11.13 -1.80 22.24
CA ASP A 289 -12.50 -1.46 21.84
C ASP A 289 -12.56 -0.06 21.20
N THR A 290 -11.78 0.89 21.73
CA THR A 290 -11.67 2.23 21.18
C THR A 290 -10.99 2.20 19.81
N TYR A 291 -9.93 1.41 19.66
CA TYR A 291 -9.25 1.19 18.39
C TYR A 291 -10.19 0.62 17.32
N PHE A 292 -10.91 -0.47 17.62
CA PHE A 292 -11.85 -1.07 16.67
C PHE A 292 -13.00 -0.14 16.31
N GLY A 293 -13.53 0.61 17.29
CA GLY A 293 -14.52 1.66 17.06
C GLY A 293 -13.99 2.79 16.18
N PHE A 294 -12.72 3.15 16.33
CA PHE A 294 -12.02 4.15 15.52
C PHE A 294 -11.87 3.70 14.07
N ILE A 295 -11.24 2.55 13.81
CA ILE A 295 -11.02 2.09 12.42
C ILE A 295 -12.33 1.78 11.69
N SER A 296 -13.36 1.30 12.40
CA SER A 296 -14.68 1.03 11.79
C SER A 296 -15.42 2.31 11.36
N ASN A 297 -15.06 3.47 11.93
CA ASN A 297 -15.71 4.76 11.65
C ASN A 297 -14.73 5.82 11.13
N PHE A 298 -13.55 5.40 10.66
CA PHE A 298 -12.44 6.29 10.37
C PHE A 298 -12.82 7.47 9.47
N VAL A 299 -13.56 7.18 8.38
CA VAL A 299 -13.96 8.17 7.38
C VAL A 299 -14.91 9.27 7.89
N LYS A 300 -15.43 9.15 9.12
CA LYS A 300 -16.40 10.10 9.70
C LYS A 300 -15.90 10.82 10.95
N ARG A 301 -14.65 10.56 11.38
CA ARG A 301 -14.19 11.03 12.69
C ARG A 301 -12.93 11.84 12.56
N ARG A 302 -13.01 13.06 13.08
CA ARG A 302 -11.82 13.82 13.46
C ARG A 302 -11.11 13.10 14.58
N PHE A 303 -9.78 13.17 14.59
CA PHE A 303 -9.00 12.65 15.69
C PHE A 303 -7.80 13.53 15.96
N LYS A 304 -7.42 13.55 17.24
CA LYS A 304 -6.22 14.22 17.71
C LYS A 304 -5.07 13.25 17.70
N TYR A 305 -3.91 13.71 17.28
CA TYR A 305 -2.70 12.91 17.30
C TYR A 305 -1.49 13.72 17.73
N HIS A 306 -0.50 12.99 18.23
CA HIS A 306 0.80 13.48 18.62
C HIS A 306 1.86 12.86 17.73
N ILE A 307 2.95 13.60 17.52
CA ILE A 307 4.13 13.08 16.84
C ILE A 307 5.05 12.48 17.91
N ALA A 308 5.68 11.36 17.58
CA ALA A 308 6.71 10.78 18.40
C ALA A 308 7.89 10.32 17.54
N ASP A 309 9.09 10.45 18.10
CA ASP A 309 10.30 9.89 17.52
C ASP A 309 10.62 8.57 18.22
N PHE A 310 10.92 7.54 17.43
CA PHE A 310 11.56 6.33 17.91
C PHE A 310 13.06 6.57 18.02
N VAL A 311 13.59 6.50 19.24
CA VAL A 311 15.00 6.70 19.50
C VAL A 311 15.58 5.44 20.12
N VAL A 312 16.60 4.89 19.45
CA VAL A 312 17.45 3.86 20.05
C VAL A 312 18.35 4.55 21.06
N GLY A 313 18.25 4.16 22.34
CA GLY A 313 19.03 4.73 23.42
C GLY A 313 20.54 4.59 23.19
N GLN A 314 21.33 5.46 23.79
CA GLN A 314 22.79 5.54 23.56
C GLN A 314 23.54 4.22 23.82
N ASN A 315 22.99 3.35 24.66
CA ASN A 315 23.58 2.05 24.98
C ASN A 315 23.05 0.90 24.11
N GLY A 316 22.19 1.17 23.12
CA GLY A 316 21.58 0.15 22.24
C GLY A 316 20.55 -0.76 22.90
N ASN A 317 20.49 -0.78 24.23
CA ASN A 317 19.68 -1.73 25.01
C ASN A 317 18.30 -1.21 25.42
N GLU A 318 18.01 0.08 25.23
CA GLU A 318 16.70 0.65 25.56
C GLU A 318 16.17 1.41 24.35
N THR A 319 14.93 1.11 23.96
CA THR A 319 14.22 1.84 22.91
C THR A 319 13.21 2.75 23.59
N VAL A 320 13.24 4.04 23.27
CA VAL A 320 12.40 5.03 23.93
C VAL A 320 11.62 5.82 22.89
N TRP A 321 10.34 6.02 23.18
CA TRP A 321 9.46 6.90 22.41
C TRP A 321 9.52 8.32 22.96
N ASN A 322 10.09 9.24 22.20
CA ASN A 322 10.08 10.66 22.53
C ASN A 322 8.81 11.31 21.96
N VAL A 323 7.75 11.37 22.77
CA VAL A 323 6.47 11.97 22.37
C VAL A 323 6.54 13.48 22.54
N TYR A 324 6.28 14.22 21.45
CA TYR A 324 6.19 15.67 21.48
C TYR A 324 4.83 16.11 22.02
N ARG A 325 4.80 17.18 22.82
CA ARG A 325 3.55 17.78 23.33
C ARG A 325 2.72 18.52 22.27
N ASN A 326 3.06 18.37 21.00
CA ASN A 326 2.32 18.96 19.90
C ASN A 326 1.06 18.15 19.68
N GLU A 327 -0.10 18.80 19.68
CA GLU A 327 -1.38 18.20 19.37
C GLU A 327 -1.80 18.68 17.97
N PHE A 328 -2.12 17.74 17.10
CA PHE A 328 -2.64 18.01 15.77
C PHE A 328 -4.02 17.38 15.64
N GLU A 329 -4.85 17.92 14.76
CA GLU A 329 -6.17 17.37 14.44
C GLU A 329 -6.20 16.98 12.97
N PHE A 330 -6.57 15.73 12.70
CA PHE A 330 -6.90 15.28 11.35
C PHE A 330 -8.41 15.37 11.14
N ASP A 331 -8.81 15.99 10.03
CA ASP A 331 -10.21 16.11 9.62
C ASP A 331 -10.41 15.44 8.25
N PRO A 332 -11.05 14.24 8.19
CA PRO A 332 -11.23 13.53 6.93
C PRO A 332 -12.15 14.28 5.93
N GLU A 333 -12.95 15.24 6.41
CA GLU A 333 -13.88 16.00 5.56
C GLU A 333 -13.23 17.22 4.90
N LYS A 334 -12.07 17.67 5.39
CA LYS A 334 -11.35 18.81 4.78
C LYS A 334 -10.44 18.32 3.68
N SER A 335 -10.60 18.88 2.48
CA SER A 335 -9.63 18.65 1.42
C SER A 335 -8.28 19.23 1.86
N PRO A 336 -7.14 18.57 1.53
CA PRO A 336 -5.81 19.14 1.76
C PRO A 336 -5.61 20.54 1.13
N ASN A 337 -6.47 20.93 0.19
CA ASN A 337 -6.42 22.21 -0.52
C ASN A 337 -7.31 23.31 0.10
N ASP A 338 -8.07 23.03 1.16
CA ASP A 338 -9.01 24.00 1.77
C ASP A 338 -8.36 24.85 2.89
N GLY A 339 -7.03 24.82 3.02
CA GLY A 339 -6.26 25.41 4.12
C GLY A 339 -5.23 26.45 3.71
#